data_AF-A0A955B8K6-F1
#
_entry.id   AF-A0A955B8K6-F1
#
_cell.length_a   1.000
_cell.length_b   1.000
_cell.length_c   1.000
_cell.angle_alpha   90.00
_cell.angle_beta   90.00
_cell.angle_gamma   90.00
#
_symmetry.space_group_name_H-M   'P 1'
#
loop_
_entity.id
_entity.type
_entity.pdbx_description
1 polymer ?
#
loop_
_entity_poly.entity_id
_entity_poly.type
_entity_poly.pdbx_seq_one_letter_code
_entity_poly.pdbx_strand_id
1 'polypeptide(L)'
;MDQLKEFMGLFRRQHFWFILPVLLCISAYGWWTAASKVSGEVQKNVSEIGSMHSKADAITTVSAADAPGLGHPNAEWHTVMEQLIASRQKNVLDAWQKKWDRQGEILKWPADAFGPRSADVIPIVEQLRPIEKQDFTVNANKLPSVARSDYKDFMKNQLPVIAAKIGAIWDPQGTFIDAVTGAKRAVTDPTEEVPIGYDKPMIVKWNPASQKAIEDSYSWPGTYPSTLEVLYAQEDLWVLGAIVDIIKATNGTARTQATAPVKEIVSIRYGKGVRRNGFIDPPAPVKTGDADGDEPLPGGAATTSTEDPAPENSTEGGVVTPPHPAVGRYVDQNLNPFATIEELKSKLDIAKRIPVQIRVRVDQRYISHLLAACANSPLTYEVRQFRFDPPEEAIVGGVDAFGIAAPPPPPPATAFGYGATASSTTAITLEDVDRIDREVELWGIIYIFNPVDESLLRSGDEDAADVEDVAAVN
;
A
#
# COMPACT_ATOMS: atom_id res chain seq x y z
N MET A 1 40.62 -20.94 -105.18
CA MET A 1 39.23 -20.43 -105.04
C MET A 1 38.22 -21.23 -105.88
N ASP A 2 38.62 -22.15 -106.77
CA ASP A 2 37.65 -22.93 -107.55
C ASP A 2 37.03 -24.14 -106.82
N GLN A 3 37.71 -24.72 -105.82
CA GLN A 3 37.13 -25.82 -105.02
C GLN A 3 35.93 -25.39 -104.15
N LEU A 4 35.84 -24.09 -103.81
CA LEU A 4 34.73 -23.52 -103.04
C LEU A 4 33.45 -23.33 -103.87
N LYS A 5 33.57 -23.13 -105.19
CA LYS A 5 32.42 -22.93 -106.09
C LYS A 5 31.70 -24.25 -106.40
N GLU A 6 32.45 -25.33 -106.53
CA GLU A 6 31.88 -26.66 -106.74
C GLU A 6 31.15 -27.19 -105.49
N PHE A 7 31.71 -26.92 -104.30
CA PHE A 7 31.03 -27.17 -103.03
C PHE A 7 29.75 -26.35 -102.85
N MET A 8 29.71 -25.10 -103.32
CA MET A 8 28.51 -24.25 -103.27
C MET A 8 27.34 -24.77 -104.14
N GLY A 9 27.64 -25.45 -105.26
CA GLY A 9 26.63 -26.07 -106.12
C GLY A 9 25.92 -27.26 -105.46
N LEU A 10 26.68 -28.11 -104.76
CA LEU A 10 26.14 -29.20 -103.94
C LEU A 10 25.36 -28.67 -102.73
N PHE A 11 25.86 -27.61 -102.08
CA PHE A 11 25.20 -27.00 -100.93
C PHE A 11 23.81 -26.47 -101.30
N ARG A 12 23.63 -25.78 -102.43
CA ARG A 12 22.31 -25.24 -102.81
C ARG A 12 21.26 -26.35 -103.05
N ARG A 13 21.67 -27.52 -103.55
CA ARG A 13 20.76 -28.66 -103.83
C ARG A 13 20.50 -29.55 -102.62
N GLN A 14 21.45 -29.67 -101.69
CA GLN A 14 21.37 -30.57 -100.53
C GLN A 14 21.40 -29.86 -99.16
N HIS A 15 21.29 -28.52 -99.10
CA HIS A 15 21.36 -27.74 -97.85
C HIS A 15 20.42 -28.27 -96.76
N PHE A 16 19.25 -28.78 -97.13
CA PHE A 16 18.29 -29.38 -96.21
C PHE A 16 18.90 -30.52 -95.38
N TRP A 17 19.65 -31.44 -96.01
CA TRP A 17 20.24 -32.60 -95.33
C TRP A 17 21.46 -32.27 -94.47
N PHE A 18 22.12 -31.13 -94.73
CA PHE A 18 23.24 -30.66 -93.89
C PHE A 18 22.78 -29.74 -92.75
N ILE A 19 21.72 -28.95 -92.94
CA ILE A 19 21.21 -28.04 -91.91
C ILE A 19 20.49 -28.80 -90.80
N LEU A 20 19.72 -29.84 -91.14
CA LEU A 20 18.93 -30.62 -90.18
C LEU A 20 19.75 -31.26 -89.04
N PRO A 21 20.89 -31.95 -89.29
CA PRO A 21 21.74 -32.47 -88.22
C PRO A 21 22.42 -31.36 -87.41
N VAL A 22 22.81 -30.25 -88.04
CA VAL A 22 23.39 -29.09 -87.33
C VAL A 22 22.38 -28.47 -86.36
N LEU A 23 21.13 -28.33 -86.79
CA LEU A 23 20.05 -27.78 -85.95
C LEU A 23 19.71 -28.72 -84.78
N LEU A 24 19.79 -30.04 -85.00
CA LEU A 24 19.64 -31.06 -83.95
C LEU A 24 20.82 -31.03 -82.95
N CYS A 25 22.04 -30.83 -83.42
CA CYS A 25 23.20 -30.66 -82.53
C CYS A 25 23.10 -29.39 -81.68
N ILE A 26 22.63 -28.27 -82.25
CA ILE A 26 22.44 -27.02 -81.52
C ILE A 26 21.33 -27.15 -80.47
N SER A 27 20.20 -27.80 -80.79
CA SER A 27 19.12 -28.03 -79.82
C SER A 27 19.54 -29.00 -78.70
N ALA A 28 20.26 -30.08 -79.04
CA ALA A 28 20.82 -31.00 -78.05
C ALA A 28 21.84 -30.30 -77.14
N TYR A 29 22.69 -29.42 -77.68
CA TYR A 29 23.63 -28.63 -76.90
C TYR A 29 22.93 -27.61 -75.98
N GLY A 30 21.89 -26.93 -76.48
CA GLY A 30 21.06 -26.02 -75.69
C GLY A 30 20.34 -26.75 -74.55
N TRP A 31 19.79 -27.94 -74.82
CA TRP A 31 19.17 -28.77 -73.79
C TRP A 31 20.18 -29.28 -72.75
N TRP A 32 21.36 -29.73 -73.20
CA TRP A 32 22.42 -30.20 -72.30
C TRP A 32 22.95 -29.09 -71.38
N THR A 33 23.13 -27.88 -71.90
CA THR A 33 23.57 -26.72 -71.09
C THR A 33 22.50 -26.24 -70.12
N ALA A 34 21.22 -26.26 -70.52
CA ALA A 34 20.12 -25.94 -69.61
C ALA A 34 19.94 -27.01 -68.52
N ALA A 35 19.98 -28.30 -68.89
CA ALA A 35 19.84 -29.41 -67.95
C ALA A 35 21.00 -29.47 -66.94
N SER A 36 22.24 -29.21 -67.39
CA SER A 36 23.41 -29.19 -66.50
C SER A 36 23.43 -28.00 -65.54
N LYS A 37 22.95 -26.82 -65.95
CA LYS A 37 22.79 -25.68 -65.04
C LYS A 37 21.73 -25.96 -63.98
N VAL A 38 20.56 -26.46 -64.39
CA VAL A 38 19.48 -26.79 -63.45
C VAL A 38 19.92 -27.91 -62.49
N SER A 39 20.62 -28.94 -62.96
CA SER A 39 21.13 -30.00 -62.08
C SER A 39 22.17 -29.47 -61.09
N GLY A 40 23.04 -28.55 -61.53
CA GLY A 40 24.03 -27.90 -60.66
C GLY A 40 23.40 -27.04 -59.57
N GLU A 41 22.36 -26.26 -59.90
CA GLU A 41 21.60 -25.46 -58.93
C GLU A 41 20.83 -26.33 -57.94
N VAL A 42 20.18 -27.41 -58.41
CA VAL A 42 19.49 -28.37 -57.55
C VAL A 42 20.48 -29.04 -56.59
N GLN A 43 21.64 -29.50 -57.07
CA GLN A 43 22.64 -30.13 -56.22
C GLN A 43 23.23 -29.16 -55.19
N LYS A 44 23.43 -27.90 -55.57
CA LYS A 44 23.86 -26.83 -54.66
C LYS A 44 22.81 -26.59 -53.58
N ASN A 45 21.54 -26.40 -53.95
CA ASN A 45 20.46 -26.15 -52.99
C ASN A 45 20.26 -27.34 -52.05
N VAL A 46 20.34 -28.58 -52.55
CA VAL A 46 20.26 -29.79 -51.71
C VAL A 46 21.44 -29.86 -50.73
N SER A 47 22.66 -29.52 -51.17
CA SER A 47 23.82 -29.49 -50.29
C SER A 47 23.74 -28.37 -49.23
N GLU A 48 23.17 -27.21 -49.59
CA GLU A 48 23.00 -26.07 -48.69
C GLU A 48 21.92 -26.37 -47.65
N ILE A 49 20.77 -26.92 -48.07
CA ILE A 49 19.71 -27.39 -47.17
C ILE A 49 20.23 -28.51 -46.27
N GLY A 50 20.99 -29.47 -46.80
CA GLY A 50 21.62 -30.52 -46.00
C GLY A 50 22.59 -29.95 -44.96
N SER A 51 23.36 -28.92 -45.31
CA SER A 51 24.26 -28.24 -44.37
C SER A 51 23.50 -27.44 -43.30
N MET A 52 22.36 -26.83 -43.64
CA MET A 52 21.51 -26.11 -42.68
C MET A 52 20.79 -27.08 -41.74
N HIS A 53 20.33 -28.21 -42.25
CA HIS A 53 19.72 -29.27 -41.44
C HIS A 53 20.75 -29.88 -40.49
N SER A 54 21.97 -30.16 -40.96
CA SER A 54 23.07 -30.60 -40.10
C SER A 54 23.43 -29.58 -39.01
N LYS A 55 23.37 -28.27 -39.30
CA LYS A 55 23.55 -27.22 -38.29
C LYS A 55 22.39 -27.16 -37.29
N ALA A 56 21.16 -27.37 -37.73
CA ALA A 56 19.99 -27.42 -36.86
C ALA A 56 19.99 -28.68 -35.98
N ASP A 57 20.36 -29.83 -36.54
CA ASP A 57 20.56 -31.08 -35.81
C ASP A 57 21.68 -30.96 -34.79
N ALA A 58 22.77 -30.26 -35.11
CA ALA A 58 23.83 -29.97 -34.14
C ALA A 58 23.38 -29.04 -32.98
N ILE A 59 22.29 -28.30 -33.15
CA ILE A 59 21.69 -27.47 -32.08
C ILE A 59 20.72 -28.30 -31.23
N THR A 60 19.99 -29.25 -31.84
CA THR A 60 19.00 -30.10 -31.14
C THR A 60 19.59 -31.36 -30.50
N THR A 61 20.76 -31.83 -30.97
CA THR A 61 21.48 -32.99 -30.41
C THR A 61 22.46 -32.64 -29.31
N VAL A 62 22.65 -31.36 -28.97
CA VAL A 62 23.20 -30.97 -27.67
C VAL A 62 22.07 -31.07 -26.64
N SER A 63 21.57 -32.28 -26.43
CA SER A 63 20.90 -32.63 -25.20
C SER A 63 21.97 -32.83 -24.12
N ALA A 64 21.66 -32.49 -22.88
CA ALA A 64 22.60 -32.44 -21.76
C ALA A 64 23.31 -33.77 -21.42
N ALA A 65 23.02 -34.87 -22.13
CA ALA A 65 23.48 -36.21 -21.82
C ALA A 65 24.84 -36.59 -22.44
N ASP A 66 25.23 -36.03 -23.60
CA ASP A 66 26.31 -36.63 -24.41
C ASP A 66 27.67 -35.94 -24.32
N ALA A 67 27.84 -34.90 -23.49
CA ALA A 67 29.14 -34.25 -23.30
C ALA A 67 29.31 -33.61 -21.92
N PRO A 68 29.87 -34.33 -20.92
CA PRO A 68 30.26 -33.72 -19.64
C PRO A 68 31.46 -32.79 -19.89
N GLY A 69 31.20 -31.49 -20.11
CA GLY A 69 32.23 -30.46 -20.27
C GLY A 69 32.11 -29.57 -21.51
N LEU A 70 31.21 -29.85 -22.45
CA LEU A 70 30.81 -28.87 -23.46
C LEU A 70 29.71 -27.99 -22.87
N GLY A 71 30.15 -27.08 -22.00
CA GLY A 71 29.31 -26.05 -21.41
C GLY A 71 28.52 -25.37 -22.52
N HIS A 72 27.20 -25.37 -22.36
CA HIS A 72 26.31 -24.54 -23.14
C HIS A 72 26.88 -23.11 -23.06
N PRO A 73 26.83 -22.28 -24.12
CA PRO A 73 27.33 -20.87 -24.08
C PRO A 73 26.72 -20.02 -22.95
N ASN A 74 25.71 -20.57 -22.29
CA ASN A 74 25.11 -20.17 -21.04
C ASN A 74 26.07 -20.11 -19.83
N ALA A 75 27.24 -20.76 -19.81
CA ALA A 75 28.11 -20.70 -18.63
C ALA A 75 28.62 -19.27 -18.32
N GLU A 76 29.08 -18.54 -19.34
CA GLU A 76 29.45 -17.13 -19.19
C GLU A 76 28.23 -16.26 -18.87
N TRP A 77 27.07 -16.56 -19.45
CA TRP A 77 25.81 -15.88 -19.15
C TRP A 77 25.35 -16.09 -17.71
N HIS A 78 25.46 -17.31 -17.18
CA HIS A 78 25.20 -17.64 -15.78
C HIS A 78 26.13 -16.85 -14.86
N THR A 79 27.43 -16.83 -15.14
CA THR A 79 28.38 -16.03 -14.36
C THR A 79 28.03 -14.55 -14.37
N VAL A 80 27.66 -13.98 -15.53
CA VAL A 80 27.25 -12.58 -15.64
C VAL A 80 25.91 -12.32 -14.93
N MET A 81 24.95 -13.23 -15.04
CA MET A 81 23.65 -13.12 -14.36
C MET A 81 23.80 -13.24 -12.85
N GLU A 82 24.63 -14.14 -12.34
CA GLU A 82 24.99 -14.24 -10.93
C GLU A 82 25.67 -12.97 -10.44
N GLN A 83 26.60 -12.40 -11.21
CA GLN A 83 27.21 -11.11 -10.88
C GLN A 83 26.18 -9.97 -10.83
N LEU A 84 25.23 -9.94 -11.78
CA LEU A 84 24.14 -8.95 -11.79
C LEU A 84 23.17 -9.16 -10.62
N ILE A 85 22.84 -10.40 -10.28
CA ILE A 85 22.00 -10.74 -9.12
C ILE A 85 22.70 -10.31 -7.83
N ALA A 86 23.97 -10.67 -7.66
CA ALA A 86 24.78 -10.28 -6.49
C ALA A 86 24.90 -8.75 -6.38
N SER A 87 25.13 -8.05 -7.49
CA SER A 87 25.15 -6.58 -7.52
C SER A 87 23.80 -5.98 -7.14
N ARG A 88 22.69 -6.54 -7.64
CA ARG A 88 21.32 -6.10 -7.28
C ARG A 88 21.02 -6.38 -5.80
N GLN A 89 21.35 -7.56 -5.28
CA GLN A 89 21.20 -7.91 -3.87
C GLN A 89 21.97 -6.91 -3.00
N LYS A 90 23.23 -6.64 -3.34
CA LYS A 90 24.04 -5.63 -2.63
C LYS A 90 23.39 -4.25 -2.67
N ASN A 91 22.91 -3.81 -3.83
CA ASN A 91 22.24 -2.51 -3.95
C ASN A 91 20.95 -2.44 -3.11
N VAL A 92 20.19 -3.54 -3.02
CA VAL A 92 18.99 -3.63 -2.18
C VAL A 92 19.37 -3.60 -0.70
N LEU A 93 20.40 -4.35 -0.27
CA LEU A 93 20.90 -4.33 1.10
C LEU A 93 21.41 -2.95 1.50
N ASP A 94 22.23 -2.33 0.65
CA ASP A 94 22.78 -0.99 0.89
C ASP A 94 21.64 0.06 0.96
N ALA A 95 20.60 -0.07 0.13
CA ALA A 95 19.43 0.80 0.18
C ALA A 95 18.58 0.58 1.43
N TRP A 96 18.39 -0.68 1.84
CA TRP A 96 17.67 -1.04 3.06
C TRP A 96 18.41 -0.53 4.30
N GLN A 97 19.72 -0.73 4.39
CA GLN A 97 20.54 -0.23 5.49
C GLN A 97 20.44 1.30 5.61
N LYS A 98 20.56 2.03 4.48
CA LYS A 98 20.39 3.49 4.47
C LYS A 98 19.02 3.93 4.98
N LYS A 99 17.95 3.22 4.62
CA LYS A 99 16.60 3.50 5.11
C LYS A 99 16.48 3.20 6.61
N TRP A 100 17.07 2.10 7.07
CA TRP A 100 17.10 1.72 8.47
C TRP A 100 17.87 2.75 9.32
N ASP A 101 19.07 3.13 8.91
CA ASP A 101 19.90 4.10 9.65
C ASP A 101 19.21 5.46 9.78
N ARG A 102 18.65 5.96 8.68
CA ARG A 102 17.91 7.24 8.67
C ARG A 102 16.71 7.22 9.60
N GLN A 103 16.02 6.09 9.73
CA GLN A 103 14.88 5.99 10.64
C GLN A 103 15.30 5.99 12.11
N GLY A 104 16.49 5.48 12.44
CA GLY A 104 17.02 5.45 13.81
C GLY A 104 17.19 6.85 14.41
N GLU A 105 17.36 7.87 13.56
CA GLU A 105 17.40 9.27 14.00
C GLU A 105 16.03 9.80 14.44
N ILE A 106 14.95 9.25 13.87
CA ILE A 106 13.57 9.75 13.99
C ILE A 106 12.77 8.92 15.01
N LEU A 107 12.89 7.59 14.96
CA LEU A 107 12.15 6.65 15.80
C LEU A 107 12.81 6.52 17.18
N LYS A 108 12.97 7.65 17.85
CA LYS A 108 13.52 7.76 19.20
C LYS A 108 12.38 7.89 20.20
N TRP A 109 12.55 7.21 21.33
CA TRP A 109 11.67 7.38 22.47
C TRP A 109 11.86 8.79 23.06
N PRO A 110 10.79 9.52 23.35
CA PRO A 110 10.87 10.76 24.11
C PRO A 110 11.55 10.54 25.47
N ALA A 111 12.43 11.45 25.86
CA ALA A 111 13.25 11.29 27.08
C ALA A 111 12.41 11.28 28.38
N ASP A 112 11.19 11.79 28.30
CA ASP A 112 10.20 11.91 29.38
C ASP A 112 9.03 10.93 29.22
N ALA A 113 9.07 10.02 28.25
CA ALA A 113 7.98 9.09 27.92
C ALA A 113 7.49 8.25 29.12
N PHE A 114 8.37 7.98 30.09
CA PHE A 114 8.06 7.20 31.29
C PHE A 114 8.37 7.99 32.58
N GLY A 115 8.31 9.33 32.51
CA GLY A 115 8.57 10.21 33.65
C GLY A 115 9.95 9.95 34.29
N PRO A 116 10.04 9.87 35.63
CA PRO A 116 11.31 9.63 36.34
C PRO A 116 12.00 8.30 36.00
N ARG A 117 11.26 7.34 35.44
CA ARG A 117 11.76 5.98 35.12
C ARG A 117 12.29 5.85 33.70
N SER A 118 12.24 6.93 32.90
CA SER A 118 12.60 6.89 31.48
C SER A 118 14.01 6.37 31.24
N ALA A 119 14.98 6.71 32.09
CA ALA A 119 16.36 6.25 31.96
C ALA A 119 16.49 4.71 32.03
N ASP A 120 15.66 4.05 32.85
CA ASP A 120 15.70 2.60 33.04
C ASP A 120 14.81 1.86 32.03
N VAL A 121 13.71 2.49 31.61
CA VAL A 121 12.68 1.86 30.76
C VAL A 121 13.01 1.96 29.27
N ILE A 122 13.57 3.08 28.81
CA ILE A 122 13.89 3.30 27.39
C ILE A 122 14.78 2.17 26.82
N PRO A 123 15.88 1.76 27.49
CA PRO A 123 16.70 0.65 26.98
C PRO A 123 15.94 -0.67 26.83
N ILE A 124 14.92 -0.91 27.67
CA ILE A 124 14.10 -2.13 27.62
C ILE A 124 13.18 -2.09 26.39
N VAL A 125 12.49 -0.98 26.16
CA VAL A 125 11.56 -0.86 25.02
C VAL A 125 12.29 -0.83 23.67
N GLU A 126 13.53 -0.36 23.63
CA GLU A 126 14.35 -0.40 22.42
C GLU A 126 14.72 -1.83 22.01
N GLN A 127 14.95 -2.73 22.98
CA GLN A 127 15.23 -4.15 22.74
C GLN A 127 14.00 -4.94 22.26
N LEU A 128 12.79 -4.42 22.47
CA LEU A 128 11.55 -5.05 22.04
C LEU A 128 11.21 -4.77 20.57
N ARG A 129 12.08 -4.09 19.82
CA ARG A 129 11.93 -3.90 18.37
C ARG A 129 12.75 -4.94 17.60
N PRO A 130 12.22 -5.56 16.53
CA PRO A 130 10.89 -5.35 15.93
C PRO A 130 9.75 -5.98 16.74
N ILE A 131 8.61 -5.28 16.85
CA ILE A 131 7.49 -5.65 17.74
C ILE A 131 6.85 -6.96 17.28
N GLU A 132 6.63 -7.13 15.98
CA GLU A 132 5.96 -8.29 15.38
C GLU A 132 6.71 -9.62 15.60
N LYS A 133 8.03 -9.55 15.81
CA LYS A 133 8.87 -10.72 16.10
C LYS A 133 8.87 -11.11 17.58
N GLN A 134 8.34 -10.26 18.47
CA GLN A 134 8.30 -10.56 19.91
C GLN A 134 7.16 -11.51 20.26
N ASP A 135 7.41 -12.38 21.23
CA ASP A 135 6.36 -13.17 21.87
C ASP A 135 5.78 -12.41 23.07
N PHE A 136 4.58 -11.86 22.89
CA PHE A 136 3.88 -11.11 23.95
C PHE A 136 3.10 -11.99 24.92
N THR A 137 3.05 -13.31 24.72
CA THR A 137 2.60 -14.20 25.81
C THR A 137 3.59 -14.17 26.98
N VAL A 138 4.89 -14.04 26.66
CA VAL A 138 5.98 -13.90 27.64
C VAL A 138 6.21 -12.44 28.00
N ASN A 139 6.16 -11.54 27.02
CA ASN A 139 6.53 -10.12 27.20
C ASN A 139 5.37 -9.19 27.59
N ALA A 140 4.14 -9.69 27.81
CA ALA A 140 2.96 -8.87 28.13
C ALA A 140 3.20 -7.83 29.24
N ASN A 141 3.93 -8.23 30.28
CA ASN A 141 4.23 -7.42 31.47
C ASN A 141 5.73 -7.12 31.63
N LYS A 142 6.49 -7.09 30.51
CA LYS A 142 7.91 -6.74 30.55
C LYS A 142 8.14 -5.35 31.14
N LEU A 143 7.19 -4.43 30.91
CA LEU A 143 7.19 -3.10 31.54
C LEU A 143 6.41 -3.08 32.87
N PRO A 144 6.99 -2.46 33.93
CA PRO A 144 6.27 -2.23 35.18
C PRO A 144 4.95 -1.47 34.96
N SER A 145 3.91 -1.80 35.72
CA SER A 145 2.59 -1.14 35.62
C SER A 145 2.68 0.38 35.84
N VAL A 146 3.55 0.82 36.75
CA VAL A 146 3.77 2.25 37.02
C VAL A 146 4.34 2.96 35.80
N ALA A 147 5.34 2.37 35.11
CA ALA A 147 5.89 2.95 33.88
C ALA A 147 4.82 3.04 32.77
N ARG A 148 3.95 2.02 32.67
CA ARG A 148 2.84 2.01 31.71
C ARG A 148 1.78 3.09 32.04
N SER A 149 1.59 3.39 33.32
CA SER A 149 0.77 4.54 33.76
C SER A 149 1.41 5.87 33.40
N ASP A 150 2.71 6.03 33.65
CA ASP A 150 3.43 7.26 33.27
C ASP A 150 3.33 7.52 31.76
N TYR A 151 3.44 6.47 30.95
CA TYR A 151 3.30 6.58 29.51
C TYR A 151 1.90 7.02 29.08
N LYS A 152 0.85 6.52 29.77
CA LYS A 152 -0.53 6.95 29.54
C LYS A 152 -0.70 8.45 29.81
N ASP A 153 -0.10 8.96 30.88
CA ASP A 153 -0.15 10.39 31.21
C ASP A 153 0.70 11.23 30.25
N PHE A 154 1.88 10.71 29.85
CA PHE A 154 2.71 11.31 28.81
C PHE A 154 1.93 11.49 27.50
N MET A 155 1.23 10.45 27.03
CA MET A 155 0.45 10.51 25.78
C MET A 155 -0.60 11.61 25.81
N LYS A 156 -1.33 11.76 26.92
CA LYS A 156 -2.33 12.84 27.08
C LYS A 156 -1.71 14.22 26.95
N ASN A 157 -0.51 14.42 27.52
CA ASN A 157 0.20 15.70 27.46
C ASN A 157 0.86 15.95 26.10
N GLN A 158 1.21 14.89 25.38
CA GLN A 158 1.97 14.99 24.13
C GLN A 158 1.11 15.36 22.92
N LEU A 159 -0.17 14.95 22.87
CA LEU A 159 -1.06 15.28 21.73
C LEU A 159 -1.26 16.80 21.55
N PRO A 160 -1.52 17.59 22.63
CA PRO A 160 -1.53 19.06 22.53
C PRO A 160 -0.21 19.66 22.04
N VAL A 161 0.93 19.12 22.49
CA VAL A 161 2.26 19.58 22.06
C VAL A 161 2.47 19.35 20.56
N ILE A 162 2.02 18.20 20.04
CA ILE A 162 2.06 17.90 18.61
C ILE A 162 1.19 18.88 17.81
N ALA A 163 -0.05 19.11 18.23
CA ALA A 163 -0.95 20.07 17.55
C ALA A 163 -0.36 21.50 17.53
N ALA A 164 0.26 21.92 18.64
CA ALA A 164 0.88 23.22 18.73
C ALA A 164 2.03 23.44 17.72
N LYS A 165 2.68 22.37 17.21
CA LYS A 165 3.75 22.48 16.19
C LYS A 165 3.29 23.13 14.89
N ILE A 166 2.01 22.99 14.55
CA ILE A 166 1.38 23.57 13.35
C ILE A 166 0.50 24.79 13.68
N GLY A 167 0.57 25.29 14.92
CA GLY A 167 -0.30 26.37 15.38
C GLY A 167 -1.78 25.97 15.41
N ALA A 168 -2.08 24.68 15.59
CA ALA A 168 -3.41 24.18 15.89
C ALA A 168 -3.62 24.09 17.40
N ILE A 169 -4.87 24.20 17.83
CA ILE A 169 -5.29 24.05 19.23
C ILE A 169 -5.86 22.64 19.39
N TRP A 170 -5.38 21.91 20.40
CA TRP A 170 -5.92 20.60 20.75
C TRP A 170 -7.12 20.76 21.68
N ASP A 171 -8.31 20.57 21.13
CA ASP A 171 -9.62 20.68 21.77
C ASP A 171 -10.55 19.59 21.17
N PRO A 172 -10.41 18.33 21.63
CA PRO A 172 -11.20 17.22 21.09
C PRO A 172 -12.70 17.31 21.44
N GLN A 173 -13.06 18.12 22.45
CA GLN A 173 -14.46 18.35 22.83
C GLN A 173 -15.11 19.50 22.06
N GLY A 174 -14.32 20.33 21.37
CA GLY A 174 -14.81 21.50 20.63
C GLY A 174 -15.37 22.59 21.55
N THR A 175 -14.91 22.66 22.81
CA THR A 175 -15.43 23.60 23.81
C THR A 175 -14.85 25.01 23.67
N PHE A 176 -13.62 25.12 23.16
CA PHE A 176 -12.86 26.36 23.03
C PHE A 176 -12.88 26.93 21.62
N ILE A 177 -13.00 26.06 20.61
CA ILE A 177 -13.04 26.45 19.20
C ILE A 177 -14.37 26.02 18.61
N ASP A 178 -15.14 26.99 18.12
CA ASP A 178 -16.34 26.71 17.32
C ASP A 178 -15.93 25.94 16.06
N ALA A 179 -16.40 24.69 15.95
CA ALA A 179 -16.06 23.81 14.84
C ALA A 179 -16.61 24.31 13.49
N VAL A 180 -17.63 25.16 13.48
CA VAL A 180 -18.23 25.75 12.28
C VAL A 180 -17.47 26.99 11.85
N THR A 181 -17.22 27.92 12.78
CA THR A 181 -16.69 29.26 12.47
C THR A 181 -15.18 29.42 12.70
N GLY A 182 -14.56 28.51 13.46
CA GLY A 182 -13.16 28.63 13.88
C GLY A 182 -12.90 29.76 14.88
N ALA A 183 -13.95 30.38 15.41
CA ALA A 183 -13.85 31.44 16.40
C ALA A 183 -13.50 30.87 17.78
N LYS A 184 -12.62 31.57 18.50
CA LYS A 184 -12.29 31.23 19.89
C LYS A 184 -13.40 31.69 20.81
N ARG A 185 -13.91 30.79 21.65
CA ARG A 185 -14.83 31.12 22.74
C ARG A 185 -14.06 31.79 23.86
N ALA A 186 -14.57 32.90 24.41
CA ALA A 186 -13.99 33.52 25.60
C ALA A 186 -14.07 32.55 26.80
N VAL A 187 -12.94 32.36 27.48
CA VAL A 187 -12.88 31.58 28.73
C VAL A 187 -13.62 32.37 29.81
N THR A 188 -14.76 31.86 30.25
CA THR A 188 -15.64 32.53 31.21
C THR A 188 -15.42 32.08 32.65
N ASP A 189 -14.83 30.91 32.86
CA ASP A 189 -14.56 30.33 34.18
C ASP A 189 -13.04 30.31 34.45
N PRO A 190 -12.55 30.95 35.52
CA PRO A 190 -11.12 30.95 35.87
C PRO A 190 -10.59 29.58 36.32
N THR A 191 -11.44 28.58 36.54
CA THR A 191 -11.05 27.20 36.87
C THR A 191 -10.95 26.28 35.66
N GLU A 192 -11.33 26.75 34.47
CA GLU A 192 -11.28 25.98 33.23
C GLU A 192 -9.84 25.84 32.73
N GLU A 193 -9.37 24.61 32.52
CA GLU A 193 -8.03 24.37 31.95
C GLU A 193 -7.97 24.84 30.49
N VAL A 194 -7.12 25.82 30.21
CA VAL A 194 -6.98 26.39 28.87
C VAL A 194 -6.07 25.51 28.00
N PRO A 195 -6.48 25.14 26.77
CA PRO A 195 -5.66 24.35 25.86
C PRO A 195 -4.31 24.98 25.52
N ILE A 196 -3.31 24.12 25.28
CA ILE A 196 -1.98 24.57 24.83
C ILE A 196 -2.09 25.30 23.49
N GLY A 197 -1.47 26.48 23.41
CA GLY A 197 -1.45 27.32 22.20
C GLY A 197 -2.70 28.19 22.01
N TYR A 198 -3.65 28.17 22.95
CA TYR A 198 -4.83 29.03 22.92
C TYR A 198 -4.47 30.54 22.95
N ASP A 199 -3.34 30.90 23.55
CA ASP A 199 -2.78 32.26 23.60
C ASP A 199 -2.24 32.74 22.24
N LYS A 200 -1.95 31.82 21.31
CA LYS A 200 -1.33 32.11 20.01
C LYS A 200 -2.37 32.23 18.89
N PRO A 201 -2.08 32.98 17.81
CA PRO A 201 -2.95 32.98 16.64
C PRO A 201 -3.04 31.57 16.05
N MET A 202 -4.26 31.13 15.76
CA MET A 202 -4.49 29.83 15.13
C MET A 202 -4.04 29.90 13.67
N ILE A 203 -3.17 28.96 13.27
CA ILE A 203 -2.65 28.85 11.90
C ILE A 203 -3.41 27.76 11.16
N VAL A 204 -3.61 26.61 11.80
CA VAL A 204 -4.34 25.47 11.24
C VAL A 204 -5.51 25.15 12.13
N LYS A 205 -6.71 25.13 11.56
CA LYS A 205 -7.90 24.61 12.23
C LYS A 205 -7.84 23.08 12.20
N TRP A 206 -8.10 22.40 13.31
CA TRP A 206 -8.15 20.94 13.32
C TRP A 206 -9.50 20.50 13.86
N ASN A 207 -10.26 19.78 13.04
CA ASN A 207 -11.58 19.26 13.38
C ASN A 207 -11.56 18.51 14.74
N PRO A 208 -12.35 18.94 15.74
CA PRO A 208 -12.46 18.28 17.04
C PRO A 208 -12.80 16.80 16.96
N ALA A 209 -13.67 16.39 16.04
CA ALA A 209 -14.03 14.97 15.85
C ALA A 209 -12.82 14.13 15.40
N SER A 210 -11.93 14.70 14.57
CA SER A 210 -10.67 14.03 14.21
C SER A 210 -9.73 13.93 15.41
N GLN A 211 -9.66 14.97 16.23
CA GLN A 211 -8.82 14.96 17.44
C GLN A 211 -9.34 13.93 18.44
N LYS A 212 -10.67 13.89 18.64
CA LYS A 212 -11.34 12.91 19.51
C LYS A 212 -11.12 11.48 19.04
N ALA A 213 -11.20 11.21 17.74
CA ALA A 213 -10.90 9.89 17.19
C ALA A 213 -9.44 9.45 17.45
N ILE A 214 -8.50 10.39 17.39
CA ILE A 214 -7.09 10.15 17.72
C ILE A 214 -6.93 9.91 19.23
N GLU A 215 -7.54 10.75 20.07
CA GLU A 215 -7.54 10.59 21.53
C GLU A 215 -8.11 9.23 21.95
N ASP A 216 -9.22 8.81 21.35
CA ASP A 216 -9.86 7.52 21.61
C ASP A 216 -8.98 6.34 21.20
N SER A 217 -8.12 6.48 20.20
CA SER A 217 -7.14 5.44 19.83
C SER A 217 -6.09 5.19 20.92
N TYR A 218 -5.90 6.16 21.82
CA TYR A 218 -5.04 6.06 23.00
C TYR A 218 -5.85 5.86 24.29
N SER A 219 -7.12 5.48 24.18
CA SER A 219 -7.93 5.04 25.31
C SER A 219 -7.79 3.53 25.47
N TRP A 220 -7.29 3.11 26.64
CA TRP A 220 -7.10 1.70 26.96
C TRP A 220 -8.23 1.20 27.87
N PRO A 221 -8.74 -0.02 27.65
CA PRO A 221 -9.87 -0.55 28.42
C PRO A 221 -9.53 -0.82 29.89
N GLY A 222 -8.24 -0.97 30.23
CA GLY A 222 -7.76 -1.15 31.59
C GLY A 222 -7.28 0.13 32.27
N THR A 223 -6.95 0.04 33.56
CA THR A 223 -6.38 1.15 34.34
C THR A 223 -5.11 1.71 33.68
N TYR A 224 -4.28 0.83 33.11
CA TYR A 224 -3.05 1.14 32.39
C TYR A 224 -2.92 0.25 31.14
N PRO A 225 -2.23 0.72 30.08
CA PRO A 225 -1.97 -0.09 28.89
C PRO A 225 -1.10 -1.31 29.20
N SER A 226 -1.15 -2.33 28.34
CA SER A 226 -0.19 -3.43 28.25
C SER A 226 1.14 -2.96 27.64
N THR A 227 2.21 -3.74 27.82
CA THR A 227 3.51 -3.44 27.19
C THR A 227 3.38 -3.33 25.67
N LEU A 228 2.58 -4.22 25.08
CA LEU A 228 2.33 -4.25 23.64
C LEU A 228 1.61 -2.98 23.14
N GLU A 229 0.58 -2.54 23.86
CA GLU A 229 -0.16 -1.32 23.51
C GLU A 229 0.72 -0.08 23.61
N VAL A 230 1.64 -0.01 24.59
CA VAL A 230 2.61 1.09 24.69
C VAL A 230 3.51 1.15 23.45
N LEU A 231 4.04 0.01 22.99
CA LEU A 231 4.92 -0.03 21.83
C LEU A 231 4.20 0.41 20.55
N TYR A 232 2.96 -0.07 20.31
CA TYR A 232 2.18 0.35 19.14
C TYR A 232 1.71 1.80 19.24
N ALA A 233 1.32 2.28 20.43
CA ALA A 233 0.95 3.68 20.63
C ALA A 233 2.13 4.62 20.32
N GLN A 234 3.36 4.23 20.67
CA GLN A 234 4.56 5.01 20.36
C GLN A 234 4.83 5.05 18.85
N GLU A 235 4.62 3.95 18.13
CA GLU A 235 4.71 3.94 16.66
C GLU A 235 3.66 4.86 16.02
N ASP A 236 2.42 4.85 16.53
CA ASP A 236 1.38 5.77 16.07
C ASP A 236 1.74 7.22 16.33
N LEU A 237 2.36 7.51 17.48
CA LEU A 237 2.83 8.85 17.81
C LEU A 237 3.92 9.33 16.85
N TRP A 238 4.84 8.44 16.43
CA TRP A 238 5.85 8.77 15.42
C TRP A 238 5.22 9.04 14.05
N VAL A 239 4.22 8.24 13.65
CA VAL A 239 3.45 8.44 12.41
C VAL A 239 2.70 9.77 12.44
N LEU A 240 1.97 10.05 13.52
CA LEU A 240 1.25 11.30 13.70
C LEU A 240 2.19 12.50 13.67
N GLY A 241 3.35 12.40 14.36
CA GLY A 241 4.39 13.41 14.34
C GLY A 241 4.90 13.70 12.93
N ALA A 242 5.17 12.67 12.13
CA ALA A 242 5.59 12.84 10.74
C ALA A 242 4.52 13.50 9.86
N ILE A 243 3.24 13.15 10.03
CA ILE A 243 2.13 13.79 9.33
C ILE A 243 2.04 15.28 9.67
N VAL A 244 2.15 15.61 10.95
CA VAL A 244 2.14 17.01 11.42
C VAL A 244 3.36 17.77 10.90
N ASP A 245 4.53 17.14 10.84
CA ASP A 245 5.73 17.74 10.28
C ASP A 245 5.61 17.97 8.75
N ILE A 246 4.90 17.11 8.01
CA ILE A 246 4.55 17.34 6.59
C ILE A 246 3.69 18.60 6.44
N ILE A 247 2.66 18.74 7.27
CA ILE A 247 1.77 19.92 7.25
C ILE A 247 2.56 21.17 7.62
N LYS A 248 3.42 21.09 8.62
CA LYS A 248 4.32 22.17 9.02
C LYS A 248 5.26 22.59 7.89
N ALA A 249 5.89 21.62 7.21
CA ALA A 249 6.77 21.87 6.08
C ALA A 249 6.03 22.54 4.92
N THR A 250 4.79 22.09 4.65
CA THR A 250 3.92 22.69 3.63
C THR A 250 3.55 24.12 3.99
N ASN A 251 3.29 24.40 5.27
CA ASN A 251 2.91 25.74 5.73
C ASN A 251 4.09 26.71 5.86
N GLY A 252 5.31 26.20 5.90
CA GLY A 252 6.53 27.00 5.93
C GLY A 252 6.53 28.03 7.07
N THR A 253 6.58 29.31 6.71
CA THR A 253 6.65 30.43 7.67
C THR A 253 5.32 31.13 7.90
N ALA A 254 4.20 30.54 7.49
CA ALA A 254 2.87 31.13 7.71
C ALA A 254 2.65 31.44 9.19
N ARG A 255 2.12 32.64 9.48
CA ARG A 255 1.86 33.12 10.85
C ARG A 255 0.38 33.26 11.17
N THR A 256 -0.46 33.19 10.15
CA THR A 256 -1.91 33.34 10.24
C THR A 256 -2.57 32.31 9.33
N GLN A 257 -3.79 31.91 9.67
CA GLN A 257 -4.55 30.97 8.84
C GLN A 257 -4.73 31.43 7.39
N ALA A 258 -4.93 32.74 7.16
CA ALA A 258 -5.11 33.27 5.81
C ALA A 258 -3.87 33.10 4.91
N THR A 259 -2.68 33.06 5.50
CA THR A 259 -1.41 32.88 4.78
C THR A 259 -0.94 31.44 4.75
N ALA A 260 -1.60 30.53 5.48
CA ALA A 260 -1.25 29.12 5.53
C ALA A 260 -1.77 28.40 4.27
N PRO A 261 -0.89 27.70 3.53
CA PRO A 261 -1.29 26.76 2.47
C PRO A 261 -2.31 25.72 2.94
N VAL A 262 -2.04 25.02 4.04
CA VAL A 262 -2.98 24.09 4.70
C VAL A 262 -3.69 24.84 5.81
N LYS A 263 -5.00 25.03 5.66
CA LYS A 263 -5.82 25.87 6.57
C LYS A 263 -6.62 25.06 7.57
N GLU A 264 -7.02 23.85 7.19
CA GLU A 264 -7.84 22.98 8.02
C GLU A 264 -7.44 21.50 7.87
N ILE A 265 -7.38 20.80 8.99
CA ILE A 265 -7.31 19.34 9.05
C ILE A 265 -8.73 18.84 9.29
N VAL A 266 -9.29 18.18 8.28
CA VAL A 266 -10.62 17.59 8.34
C VAL A 266 -10.54 16.25 9.06
N SER A 267 -9.59 15.39 8.68
CA SER A 267 -9.33 14.13 9.38
C SER A 267 -7.92 13.60 9.12
N ILE A 268 -7.30 13.05 10.15
CA ILE A 268 -6.11 12.21 10.04
C ILE A 268 -6.46 10.81 10.56
N ARG A 269 -6.17 9.78 9.78
CA ARG A 269 -6.32 8.38 10.17
C ARG A 269 -5.08 7.59 9.78
N TYR A 270 -4.72 6.62 10.61
CA TYR A 270 -3.59 5.72 10.37
C TYR A 270 -3.90 4.32 10.92
N GLY A 271 -3.22 3.32 10.38
CA GLY A 271 -3.39 1.92 10.75
C GLY A 271 -4.84 1.45 10.57
N LYS A 272 -5.40 0.81 11.60
CA LYS A 272 -6.78 0.28 11.61
C LYS A 272 -7.85 1.35 11.37
N GLY A 273 -7.55 2.61 11.66
CA GLY A 273 -8.51 3.71 11.49
C GLY A 273 -8.74 4.10 10.03
N VAL A 274 -7.89 3.67 9.09
CA VAL A 274 -7.97 4.07 7.69
C VAL A 274 -9.13 3.36 7.00
N ARG A 275 -10.05 4.15 6.43
CA ARG A 275 -11.16 3.65 5.64
C ARG A 275 -10.74 3.50 4.19
N ARG A 276 -11.16 2.40 3.55
CA ARG A 276 -10.86 2.13 2.15
C ARG A 276 -12.01 2.60 1.28
N ASN A 277 -11.81 3.73 0.64
CA ASN A 277 -12.74 4.19 -0.37
C ASN A 277 -12.31 3.64 -1.74
N GLY A 278 -13.02 2.64 -2.24
CA GLY A 278 -12.83 2.08 -3.60
C GLY A 278 -12.25 0.67 -3.68
N PHE A 279 -12.01 0.01 -2.54
CA PHE A 279 -11.69 -1.42 -2.48
C PHE A 279 -12.75 -2.11 -1.63
N ILE A 280 -13.24 -3.26 -2.08
CA ILE A 280 -14.29 -4.03 -1.40
C ILE A 280 -13.77 -4.38 0.00
N ASP A 281 -14.37 -3.78 1.04
CA ASP A 281 -14.17 -4.25 2.39
C ASP A 281 -14.66 -5.71 2.44
N PRO A 282 -13.86 -6.67 2.95
CA PRO A 282 -14.42 -7.96 3.28
C PRO A 282 -15.56 -7.70 4.28
N PRO A 283 -16.74 -8.29 4.05
CA PRO A 283 -17.88 -8.04 4.93
C PRO A 283 -17.46 -8.33 6.36
N ALA A 284 -17.70 -7.37 7.25
CA ALA A 284 -17.64 -7.62 8.68
C ALA A 284 -18.45 -8.89 8.97
N PRO A 285 -18.00 -9.78 9.87
CA PRO A 285 -18.79 -10.95 10.22
C PRO A 285 -20.16 -10.46 10.67
N VAL A 286 -21.16 -10.72 9.81
CA VAL A 286 -22.55 -10.44 10.08
C VAL A 286 -22.86 -11.25 11.32
N LYS A 287 -23.08 -10.57 12.45
CA LYS A 287 -23.87 -11.16 13.51
C LYS A 287 -25.25 -11.34 12.90
N THR A 288 -25.53 -12.55 12.44
CA THR A 288 -26.89 -13.02 12.15
C THR A 288 -27.63 -12.95 13.48
N GLY A 289 -28.19 -11.79 13.77
CA GLY A 289 -29.27 -11.66 14.75
C GLY A 289 -30.48 -12.30 14.10
N ASP A 290 -30.96 -13.37 14.73
CA ASP A 290 -32.18 -14.06 14.36
C ASP A 290 -33.32 -13.04 14.21
N ALA A 291 -33.80 -12.95 13.00
CA ALA A 291 -35.04 -12.27 12.66
C ALA A 291 -36.17 -13.27 12.85
N ASP A 292 -36.72 -13.33 14.05
CA ASP A 292 -38.10 -13.79 14.24
C ASP A 292 -38.93 -12.62 14.73
N GLY A 293 -39.89 -12.26 13.88
CA GLY A 293 -40.78 -11.15 14.10
C GLY A 293 -41.83 -11.47 15.15
N ASP A 294 -42.24 -10.43 15.88
CA ASP A 294 -43.62 -10.31 16.29
C ASP A 294 -44.00 -8.83 16.45
N GLU A 295 -45.22 -8.55 15.98
CA GLU A 295 -45.90 -7.25 15.95
C GLU A 295 -46.12 -6.66 17.35
N PRO A 296 -46.34 -5.33 17.46
CA PRO A 296 -46.38 -4.63 18.74
C PRO A 296 -47.77 -4.69 19.39
N LEU A 297 -47.83 -4.95 20.71
CA LEU A 297 -49.01 -4.64 21.52
C LEU A 297 -48.65 -3.80 22.76
N PRO A 298 -49.52 -2.85 23.17
CA PRO A 298 -49.16 -1.76 24.07
C PRO A 298 -49.59 -2.00 25.53
N GLY A 299 -48.80 -1.45 26.46
CA GLY A 299 -49.26 -1.02 27.79
C GLY A 299 -49.19 -2.04 28.91
N GLY A 300 -48.61 -1.65 30.06
CA GLY A 300 -48.76 -2.36 31.33
C GLY A 300 -47.60 -2.13 32.30
N ALA A 301 -47.90 -1.54 33.45
CA ALA A 301 -46.94 -1.15 34.49
C ALA A 301 -46.48 -2.34 35.38
N ALA A 302 -45.28 -2.16 35.96
CA ALA A 302 -44.75 -2.63 37.26
C ALA A 302 -45.19 -4.02 37.81
N THR A 303 -44.20 -4.87 38.16
CA THR A 303 -43.96 -5.37 39.54
C THR A 303 -43.02 -6.59 39.61
N THR A 304 -42.06 -6.52 40.53
CA THR A 304 -41.44 -7.56 41.40
C THR A 304 -41.30 -9.03 40.97
N SER A 305 -40.04 -9.50 40.99
CA SER A 305 -39.47 -10.74 41.56
C SER A 305 -40.33 -12.03 41.62
N THR A 306 -39.86 -13.07 40.93
CA THR A 306 -39.86 -14.46 41.44
C THR A 306 -38.72 -15.26 40.81
N GLU A 307 -38.05 -16.06 41.64
CA GLU A 307 -36.99 -17.02 41.34
C GLU A 307 -37.52 -18.28 40.62
N ASP A 308 -36.67 -18.87 39.77
CA ASP A 308 -36.51 -20.29 39.34
C ASP A 308 -36.29 -20.47 37.83
N PRO A 309 -35.64 -21.55 37.34
CA PRO A 309 -34.33 -22.08 37.73
C PRO A 309 -33.37 -22.08 36.52
N ALA A 310 -32.07 -22.16 36.78
CA ALA A 310 -31.03 -22.18 35.76
C ALA A 310 -31.10 -23.43 34.86
N PRO A 311 -31.09 -23.30 33.52
CA PRO A 311 -30.60 -24.37 32.66
C PRO A 311 -29.06 -24.36 32.71
N GLU A 312 -28.51 -25.49 33.17
CA GLU A 312 -27.12 -25.86 32.96
C GLU A 312 -26.77 -25.73 31.47
N ASN A 313 -26.08 -24.66 31.12
CA ASN A 313 -25.26 -24.65 29.92
C ASN A 313 -23.82 -24.48 30.38
N SER A 314 -23.14 -25.61 30.47
CA SER A 314 -21.68 -25.73 30.52
C SER A 314 -21.09 -25.05 29.29
N THR A 315 -21.03 -23.72 29.34
CA THR A 315 -20.24 -22.92 28.43
C THR A 315 -18.83 -22.97 28.99
N GLU A 316 -18.03 -23.91 28.50
CA GLU A 316 -16.59 -23.84 28.62
C GLU A 316 -16.18 -22.41 28.31
N GLY A 317 -15.56 -21.77 29.31
CA GLY A 317 -15.03 -20.43 29.22
C GLY A 317 -13.93 -20.39 28.17
N GLY A 318 -14.32 -20.23 26.91
CA GLY A 318 -13.47 -19.68 25.89
C GLY A 318 -13.12 -18.27 26.34
N VAL A 319 -11.93 -18.11 26.91
CA VAL A 319 -11.32 -16.80 27.11
C VAL A 319 -11.39 -16.09 25.76
N VAL A 320 -12.30 -15.13 25.61
CA VAL A 320 -12.33 -14.23 24.47
C VAL A 320 -11.08 -13.39 24.60
N THR A 321 -9.99 -13.91 24.05
CA THR A 321 -8.70 -13.23 24.07
C THR A 321 -8.89 -12.01 23.17
N PRO A 322 -8.70 -10.77 23.68
CA PRO A 322 -8.88 -9.58 22.86
C PRO A 322 -8.04 -9.73 21.59
N PRO A 323 -8.61 -9.46 20.40
CA PRO A 323 -7.86 -9.56 19.16
C PRO A 323 -6.60 -8.69 19.26
N HIS A 324 -5.45 -9.27 18.91
CA HIS A 324 -4.16 -8.64 19.08
C HIS A 324 -4.12 -7.25 18.40
N PRO A 325 -3.58 -6.20 19.05
CA PRO A 325 -3.68 -4.81 18.58
C PRO A 325 -3.03 -4.54 17.22
N ALA A 326 -2.18 -5.45 16.73
CA ALA A 326 -1.60 -5.38 15.38
C ALA A 326 -2.53 -5.81 14.24
N VAL A 327 -3.62 -6.53 14.54
CA VAL A 327 -4.54 -7.02 13.51
C VAL A 327 -5.21 -5.85 12.80
N GLY A 328 -5.13 -5.82 11.47
CA GLY A 328 -5.63 -4.72 10.64
C GLY A 328 -4.83 -3.42 10.72
N ARG A 329 -3.72 -3.37 11.47
CA ARG A 329 -2.85 -2.19 11.57
C ARG A 329 -1.95 -2.00 10.35
N TYR A 330 -1.44 -3.10 9.80
CA TYR A 330 -0.50 -3.10 8.68
C TYR A 330 -1.14 -3.66 7.42
N VAL A 331 -0.59 -3.31 6.26
CA VAL A 331 -1.06 -3.78 4.96
C VAL A 331 0.01 -4.55 4.19
N ASP A 332 -0.41 -5.47 3.33
CA ASP A 332 0.45 -6.15 2.38
C ASP A 332 0.80 -5.27 1.15
N GLN A 333 1.46 -5.86 0.14
CA GLN A 333 1.81 -5.16 -1.11
C GLN A 333 0.60 -4.77 -1.95
N ASN A 334 -0.47 -5.57 -1.88
CA ASN A 334 -1.73 -5.31 -2.56
C ASN A 334 -2.59 -4.31 -1.80
N LEU A 335 -2.03 -3.75 -0.72
CA LEU A 335 -2.76 -2.95 0.21
C LEU A 335 -3.93 -3.79 0.69
N ASN A 336 -3.74 -4.89 1.41
CA ASN A 336 -4.79 -5.58 2.15
C ASN A 336 -4.38 -5.66 3.62
N PRO A 337 -5.30 -5.38 4.56
CA PRO A 337 -4.96 -5.46 5.97
C PRO A 337 -4.65 -6.91 6.34
N PHE A 338 -3.60 -7.14 7.12
CA PHE A 338 -3.34 -8.47 7.65
C PHE A 338 -4.41 -8.86 8.67
N ALA A 339 -4.99 -10.04 8.49
CA ALA A 339 -6.08 -10.54 9.32
C ALA A 339 -5.58 -11.25 10.57
N THR A 340 -4.35 -11.80 10.54
CA THR A 340 -3.78 -12.60 11.63
C THR A 340 -2.33 -12.20 11.95
N ILE A 341 -1.83 -12.64 13.10
CA ILE A 341 -0.45 -12.35 13.54
C ILE A 341 0.56 -13.20 12.79
N GLU A 342 0.18 -14.42 12.42
CA GLU A 342 1.01 -15.37 11.69
C GLU A 342 1.34 -14.84 10.28
N GLU A 343 0.35 -14.22 9.63
CA GLU A 343 0.56 -13.50 8.38
C GLU A 343 1.50 -12.30 8.55
N LEU A 344 1.36 -11.55 9.64
CA LEU A 344 2.25 -10.43 9.96
C LEU A 344 3.70 -10.91 10.12
N LYS A 345 3.92 -11.95 10.93
CA LYS A 345 5.26 -12.49 11.23
C LYS A 345 5.99 -13.00 10.00
N SER A 346 5.27 -13.56 9.02
CA SER A 346 5.85 -14.17 7.82
C SER A 346 6.04 -13.20 6.65
N LYS A 347 5.36 -12.05 6.63
CA LYS A 347 5.33 -11.14 5.46
C LYS A 347 5.91 -9.75 5.71
N LEU A 348 6.35 -9.47 6.94
CA LEU A 348 6.88 -8.16 7.36
C LEU A 348 8.38 -8.17 7.63
N ASP A 349 9.15 -9.02 6.94
CA ASP A 349 10.58 -9.13 7.23
C ASP A 349 11.38 -7.86 6.88
N ILE A 350 11.04 -7.19 5.77
CA ILE A 350 11.77 -6.02 5.29
C ILE A 350 11.24 -4.72 5.91
N ALA A 351 9.94 -4.47 5.80
CA ALA A 351 9.33 -3.23 6.25
C ALA A 351 7.83 -3.38 6.55
N LYS A 352 7.40 -2.65 7.58
CA LYS A 352 6.01 -2.43 7.95
C LYS A 352 5.40 -1.34 7.10
N ARG A 353 4.20 -1.61 6.58
CA ARG A 353 3.40 -0.69 5.76
C ARG A 353 2.21 -0.23 6.59
N ILE A 354 2.28 0.99 7.10
CA ILE A 354 1.17 1.59 7.85
C ILE A 354 0.33 2.40 6.86
N PRO A 355 -0.94 2.04 6.63
CA PRO A 355 -1.83 2.85 5.81
C PRO A 355 -2.10 4.17 6.53
N VAL A 356 -2.15 5.26 5.76
CA VAL A 356 -2.40 6.61 6.27
C VAL A 356 -3.35 7.35 5.32
N GLN A 357 -4.38 7.96 5.89
CA GLN A 357 -5.34 8.82 5.21
C GLN A 357 -5.30 10.22 5.83
N ILE A 358 -5.03 11.22 5.01
CA ILE A 358 -4.97 12.63 5.40
C ILE A 358 -5.99 13.39 4.57
N ARG A 359 -6.94 14.03 5.23
CA ARG A 359 -7.94 14.90 4.60
C ARG A 359 -7.77 16.31 5.14
N VAL A 360 -7.49 17.24 4.23
CA VAL A 360 -7.15 18.63 4.58
C VAL A 360 -7.79 19.60 3.59
N ARG A 361 -8.08 20.81 4.07
CA ARG A 361 -8.40 21.95 3.22
C ARG A 361 -7.13 22.73 2.93
N VAL A 362 -6.75 22.78 1.65
CA VAL A 362 -5.49 23.34 1.16
C VAL A 362 -5.74 24.36 0.05
N ASP A 363 -4.91 25.39 -0.03
CA ASP A 363 -4.81 26.24 -1.21
C ASP A 363 -4.35 25.38 -2.40
N GLN A 364 -5.19 25.29 -3.43
CA GLN A 364 -4.94 24.39 -4.57
C GLN A 364 -3.60 24.64 -5.27
N ARG A 365 -3.05 25.85 -5.20
CA ARG A 365 -1.74 26.20 -5.77
C ARG A 365 -0.58 25.54 -5.04
N TYR A 366 -0.81 25.08 -3.82
CA TYR A 366 0.18 24.43 -2.95
C TYR A 366 0.02 22.91 -2.87
N ILE A 367 -0.90 22.30 -3.64
CA ILE A 367 -1.05 20.83 -3.67
C ILE A 367 0.26 20.16 -4.08
N SER A 368 0.97 20.68 -5.08
CA SER A 368 2.29 20.13 -5.47
C SER A 368 3.33 20.25 -4.35
N HIS A 369 3.28 21.31 -3.54
CA HIS A 369 4.16 21.47 -2.38
C HIS A 369 3.82 20.48 -1.28
N LEU A 370 2.53 20.24 -1.03
CA LEU A 370 2.06 19.22 -0.09
C LEU A 370 2.55 17.83 -0.50
N LEU A 371 2.36 17.44 -1.76
CA LEU A 371 2.83 16.15 -2.28
C LEU A 371 4.36 16.01 -2.21
N ALA A 372 5.09 17.09 -2.52
CA ALA A 372 6.54 17.12 -2.36
C ALA A 372 6.96 16.99 -0.89
N ALA A 373 6.24 17.61 0.05
CA ALA A 373 6.48 17.48 1.48
C ALA A 373 6.23 16.04 1.96
N CYS A 374 5.21 15.35 1.44
CA CYS A 374 4.95 13.94 1.72
C CYS A 374 6.15 13.05 1.34
N ALA A 375 6.71 13.25 0.14
CA ALA A 375 7.86 12.49 -0.35
C ALA A 375 9.16 12.82 0.41
N ASN A 376 9.35 14.08 0.81
CA ASN A 376 10.54 14.54 1.51
C ASN A 376 10.49 14.36 3.03
N SER A 377 9.35 13.94 3.57
CA SER A 377 9.17 13.65 4.99
C SER A 377 10.24 12.68 5.51
N PRO A 378 10.77 12.88 6.74
CA PRO A 378 11.71 11.96 7.36
C PRO A 378 11.18 10.51 7.40
N LEU A 379 9.90 10.34 7.73
CA LEU A 379 9.15 9.12 7.44
C LEU A 379 8.37 9.35 6.15
N THR A 380 8.93 8.86 5.03
CA THR A 380 8.38 9.07 3.69
C THR A 380 6.93 8.58 3.64
N TYR A 381 6.02 9.49 3.30
CA TYR A 381 4.62 9.17 3.04
C TYR A 381 4.44 8.99 1.53
N GLU A 382 4.32 7.72 1.12
CA GLU A 382 4.07 7.38 -0.27
C GLU A 382 2.57 7.52 -0.57
N VAL A 383 2.20 8.61 -1.23
CA VAL A 383 0.83 8.85 -1.69
C VAL A 383 0.53 7.89 -2.84
N ARG A 384 -0.49 7.04 -2.66
CA ARG A 384 -0.95 6.05 -3.64
C ARG A 384 -2.22 6.50 -4.35
N GLN A 385 -3.06 7.26 -3.68
CA GLN A 385 -4.28 7.82 -4.24
C GLN A 385 -4.46 9.25 -3.75
N PHE A 386 -4.82 10.12 -4.70
CA PHE A 386 -5.16 11.52 -4.45
C PHE A 386 -6.60 11.73 -4.90
N ARG A 387 -7.43 12.31 -4.02
CA ARG A 387 -8.81 12.69 -4.32
C ARG A 387 -8.98 14.18 -4.08
N PHE A 388 -9.63 14.82 -5.05
CA PHE A 388 -9.93 16.24 -5.02
C PHE A 388 -11.42 16.42 -4.75
N ASP A 389 -11.77 17.32 -3.83
CA ASP A 389 -13.14 17.56 -3.34
C ASP A 389 -13.90 16.24 -3.10
N PRO A 390 -13.41 15.37 -2.18
CA PRO A 390 -14.10 14.13 -1.86
C PRO A 390 -15.50 14.44 -1.32
N PRO A 391 -16.49 13.55 -1.55
CA PRO A 391 -17.83 13.76 -1.00
C PRO A 391 -17.76 13.90 0.52
N GLU A 392 -18.64 14.75 1.05
CA GLU A 392 -18.77 14.97 2.49
C GLU A 392 -19.18 13.64 3.14
N GLU A 393 -18.27 13.08 3.95
CA GLU A 393 -18.55 11.83 4.64
C GLU A 393 -19.25 12.14 5.96
N ALA A 394 -20.32 11.39 6.25
CA ALA A 394 -20.82 11.28 7.61
C ALA A 394 -19.70 10.71 8.49
N ILE A 395 -19.06 11.57 9.29
CA ILE A 395 -18.10 11.17 10.30
C ILE A 395 -18.86 10.33 11.32
N VAL A 396 -18.78 9.00 11.20
CA VAL A 396 -19.32 8.08 12.20
C VAL A 396 -18.45 8.20 13.44
N GLY A 397 -18.88 9.09 14.34
CA GLY A 397 -18.26 9.36 15.62
C GLY A 397 -19.20 10.21 16.47
N GLY A 398 -20.00 9.55 17.31
CA GLY A 398 -20.51 10.15 18.54
C GLY A 398 -22.01 10.38 18.62
N VAL A 399 -22.56 9.69 19.62
CA VAL A 399 -23.57 10.12 20.60
C VAL A 399 -25.04 10.16 20.18
N ASP A 400 -25.78 9.27 20.82
CA ASP A 400 -27.18 9.45 21.20
C ASP A 400 -27.34 10.84 21.82
N ALA A 401 -27.78 11.79 21.01
CA ALA A 401 -28.14 13.12 21.46
C ALA A 401 -29.32 12.97 22.42
N PHE A 402 -29.06 13.31 23.68
CA PHE A 402 -30.04 13.48 24.73
C PHE A 402 -31.33 14.12 24.20
N GLY A 403 -32.44 13.46 24.52
CA GLY A 403 -33.78 13.84 24.11
C GLY A 403 -34.10 15.31 24.39
N ILE A 404 -34.17 16.07 23.32
CA ILE A 404 -35.13 17.17 23.20
C ILE A 404 -36.05 16.78 22.06
N ALA A 405 -37.26 16.37 22.41
CA ALA A 405 -38.29 15.97 21.47
C ALA A 405 -38.58 17.13 20.51
N ALA A 406 -38.11 17.03 19.27
CA ALA A 406 -38.66 17.82 18.18
C ALA A 406 -40.11 17.37 17.94
N PRO A 407 -41.08 18.29 17.79
CA PRO A 407 -42.45 17.92 17.45
C PRO A 407 -42.47 17.18 16.10
N PRO A 408 -43.33 16.16 15.93
CA PRO A 408 -43.38 15.38 14.70
C PRO A 408 -43.77 16.27 13.51
N PRO A 409 -43.17 16.05 12.33
CA PRO A 409 -43.57 16.76 11.12
C PRO A 409 -45.02 16.42 10.74
N PRO A 410 -45.77 17.36 10.13
CA PRO A 410 -47.13 17.09 9.67
C PRO A 410 -47.12 15.98 8.59
N PRO A 411 -48.18 15.15 8.53
CA PRO A 411 -48.26 14.07 7.55
C PRO A 411 -48.25 14.63 6.12
N PRO A 412 -47.56 13.96 5.17
CA PRO A 412 -47.46 14.43 3.80
C PRO A 412 -48.84 14.41 3.13
N ALA A 413 -49.21 15.53 2.53
CA ALA A 413 -50.35 15.61 1.63
C ALA A 413 -50.12 14.65 0.45
N THR A 414 -51.12 13.82 0.21
CA THR A 414 -51.18 12.88 -0.90
C THR A 414 -51.15 13.63 -2.24
N ALA A 415 -50.03 13.56 -2.94
CA ALA A 415 -49.96 13.92 -4.35
C ALA A 415 -49.13 12.87 -5.11
N PHE A 416 -49.85 12.12 -5.94
CA PHE A 416 -49.33 11.20 -6.95
C PHE A 416 -48.25 11.85 -7.83
N GLY A 417 -47.14 11.16 -8.09
CA GLY A 417 -46.19 11.58 -9.13
C GLY A 417 -44.88 10.79 -9.15
N TYR A 418 -44.82 9.82 -10.06
CA TYR A 418 -43.67 9.18 -10.72
C TYR A 418 -42.24 9.39 -10.18
N GLY A 419 -41.55 8.26 -10.02
CA GLY A 419 -40.20 8.15 -9.50
C GLY A 419 -39.11 8.93 -10.24
N ALA A 420 -38.15 9.39 -9.45
CA ALA A 420 -36.79 9.68 -9.86
C ALA A 420 -35.89 9.33 -8.67
N THR A 421 -35.02 8.34 -8.86
CA THR A 421 -33.89 8.05 -7.97
C THR A 421 -33.01 9.30 -7.89
N ALA A 422 -33.00 9.96 -6.74
CA ALA A 422 -32.12 11.08 -6.47
C ALA A 422 -30.69 10.56 -6.29
N SER A 423 -29.95 10.45 -7.40
CA SER A 423 -28.50 10.53 -7.38
C SER A 423 -28.15 11.96 -6.95
N SER A 424 -27.52 12.11 -5.78
CA SER A 424 -27.04 13.39 -5.27
C SER A 424 -25.91 13.89 -6.17
N THR A 425 -26.27 14.50 -7.30
CA THR A 425 -25.34 15.28 -8.11
C THR A 425 -25.36 16.69 -7.54
N THR A 426 -24.46 16.98 -6.60
CA THR A 426 -24.25 18.35 -6.13
C THR A 426 -23.83 19.17 -7.35
N ALA A 427 -24.69 20.08 -7.79
CA ALA A 427 -24.37 21.01 -8.86
C ALA A 427 -23.26 21.93 -8.37
N ILE A 428 -22.05 21.79 -8.92
CA ILE A 428 -20.93 22.70 -8.68
C ILE A 428 -21.36 24.07 -9.21
N THR A 429 -21.52 25.06 -8.32
CA THR A 429 -21.83 26.44 -8.73
C THR A 429 -20.56 27.10 -9.27
N LEU A 430 -20.69 28.15 -10.11
CA LEU A 430 -19.52 28.92 -10.58
C LEU A 430 -18.75 29.56 -9.42
N GLU A 431 -19.42 29.89 -8.31
CA GLU A 431 -18.78 30.37 -7.07
C GLU A 431 -17.93 29.29 -6.39
N ASP A 432 -18.35 28.01 -6.50
CA ASP A 432 -17.55 26.89 -6.01
C ASP A 432 -16.31 26.67 -6.84
N VAL A 433 -16.25 27.08 -8.12
CA VAL A 433 -15.06 26.96 -8.99
C VAL A 433 -13.98 28.00 -8.63
N ASP A 434 -14.38 29.18 -8.15
CA ASP A 434 -13.47 30.28 -7.79
C ASP A 434 -12.88 30.18 -6.37
N ARG A 435 -13.27 29.18 -5.58
CA ARG A 435 -12.62 28.91 -4.29
C ARG A 435 -11.21 28.37 -4.50
N ILE A 436 -10.23 29.15 -4.06
CA ILE A 436 -8.80 28.79 -4.03
C ILE A 436 -8.54 27.64 -3.03
N ASP A 437 -9.32 27.60 -1.94
CA ASP A 437 -9.20 26.57 -0.91
C ASP A 437 -10.08 25.37 -1.26
N ARG A 438 -9.44 24.19 -1.33
CA ARG A 438 -10.06 22.94 -1.76
C ARG A 438 -9.86 21.85 -0.74
N GLU A 439 -10.83 20.97 -0.62
CA GLU A 439 -10.65 19.78 0.22
C GLU A 439 -9.92 18.72 -0.61
N VAL A 440 -8.86 18.16 -0.04
CA VAL A 440 -8.11 17.07 -0.67
C VAL A 440 -7.97 15.92 0.30
N GLU A 441 -8.02 14.71 -0.24
CA GLU A 441 -7.81 13.48 0.49
C GLU A 441 -6.61 12.74 -0.13
N LEU A 442 -5.60 12.51 0.71
CA LEU A 442 -4.42 11.74 0.41
C LEU A 442 -4.57 10.37 1.07
N TRP A 443 -4.40 9.31 0.28
CA TRP A 443 -4.29 7.96 0.78
C TRP A 443 -2.94 7.38 0.37
N GLY A 444 -2.27 6.71 1.31
CA GLY A 444 -0.91 6.26 1.09
C GLY A 444 -0.36 5.39 2.22
N ILE A 445 0.95 5.17 2.17
CA ILE A 445 1.65 4.28 3.09
C ILE A 445 2.84 5.01 3.72
N ILE A 446 3.04 4.79 5.02
CA ILE A 446 4.31 5.08 5.69
C ILE A 446 5.03 3.75 5.95
N TYR A 447 6.32 3.72 5.63
CA TYR A 447 7.18 2.56 5.82
C TYR A 447 7.98 2.69 7.12
N ILE A 448 7.95 1.65 7.95
CA ILE A 448 8.88 1.46 9.08
C ILE A 448 9.73 0.24 8.74
N PHE A 449 11.02 0.44 8.48
CA PHE A 449 11.91 -0.63 8.05
C PHE A 449 12.35 -1.46 9.26
N ASN A 450 12.60 -2.75 9.06
CA ASN A 450 13.21 -3.62 10.05
C ASN A 450 14.74 -3.67 9.87
N PRO A 451 15.51 -4.19 10.86
CA PRO A 451 16.94 -4.37 10.71
C PRO A 451 17.25 -5.22 9.48
N VAL A 452 18.34 -4.89 8.79
CA VAL A 452 18.75 -5.61 7.57
C VAL A 452 19.07 -7.06 7.91
N ASP A 453 18.51 -7.97 7.13
CA ASP A 453 18.78 -9.40 7.19
C ASP A 453 19.15 -9.91 5.80
N GLU A 454 20.42 -10.31 5.65
CA GLU A 454 20.96 -10.77 4.36
C GLU A 454 20.37 -12.11 3.91
N SER A 455 19.87 -12.91 4.85
CA SER A 455 19.32 -14.25 4.54
C SER A 455 18.07 -14.18 3.67
N LEU A 456 17.26 -13.12 3.82
CA LEU A 456 16.01 -12.91 3.08
C LEU A 456 16.19 -12.68 1.58
N LEU A 457 17.39 -12.27 1.15
CA LEU A 457 17.69 -12.05 -0.26
C LEU A 457 18.46 -13.22 -0.88
N ARG A 458 18.91 -14.17 -0.07
CA ARG A 458 19.76 -15.29 -0.48
C ARG A 458 18.99 -16.57 -0.82
N SER A 459 17.67 -16.60 -0.62
CA SER A 459 16.82 -17.79 -0.79
C SER A 459 16.62 -18.29 -2.24
N GLY A 460 17.48 -17.88 -3.19
CA GLY A 460 17.49 -18.44 -4.54
C GLY A 460 18.24 -19.77 -4.64
N ASP A 461 18.95 -20.20 -3.60
CA ASP A 461 19.81 -21.39 -3.64
C ASP A 461 19.12 -22.68 -3.14
N GLU A 462 17.97 -22.60 -2.46
CA GLU A 462 17.32 -23.78 -1.85
C GLU A 462 16.31 -24.49 -2.77
N ASP A 463 15.73 -23.80 -3.76
CA ASP A 463 14.82 -24.43 -4.74
C ASP A 463 15.55 -25.17 -5.87
N ALA A 464 16.90 -25.14 -5.89
CA ALA A 464 17.71 -25.89 -6.86
C ALA A 464 18.00 -27.33 -6.41
N ALA A 465 17.79 -27.66 -5.13
CA ALA A 465 18.08 -28.99 -4.59
C ALA A 465 16.96 -30.02 -4.84
N ASP A 466 15.73 -29.58 -5.10
CA ASP A 466 14.56 -30.47 -5.27
C ASP A 466 14.32 -30.92 -6.72
N VAL A 467 15.22 -30.59 -7.66
CA VAL A 467 15.11 -31.01 -9.07
C VAL A 467 16.03 -32.20 -9.40
N GLU A 468 16.97 -32.58 -8.53
CA GLU A 468 17.87 -33.71 -8.79
C GLU A 468 17.26 -35.10 -8.52
N ASP A 469 16.14 -35.21 -7.79
CA ASP A 469 15.59 -36.53 -7.40
C ASP A 469 14.48 -37.07 -8.32
N VAL A 470 14.13 -36.36 -9.40
CA VAL A 470 13.15 -36.83 -10.40
C VAL A 470 13.82 -37.48 -11.63
N ALA A 471 15.15 -37.46 -11.71
CA ALA A 471 15.90 -38.05 -12.82
C ALA A 471 16.31 -39.53 -12.61
N ALA A 472 15.90 -40.17 -11.50
CA ALA A 472 16.30 -41.54 -11.15
C ALA A 472 15.24 -42.63 -11.43
N VAL A 473 14.19 -42.33 -12.21
CA VAL A 473 13.23 -43.35 -12.68
C VAL A 473 12.88 -43.09 -14.15
N ASN A 474 13.67 -43.66 -15.07
CA ASN A 474 13.23 -44.25 -16.33
C ASN A 474 14.37 -45.02 -17.01
#